data_AF-A0A9P7JHN3-F1
#
_entry.id   AF-A0A9P7JHN3-F1
#
_cell.length_a   1.000
_cell.length_b   1.000
_cell.length_c   1.000
_cell.angle_alpha   90.00
_cell.angle_beta   90.00
_cell.angle_gamma   90.00
#
_symmetry.space_group_name_H-M   'P 1'
#
loop_
_entity.id
_entity.type
_entity.pdbx_description
1 polymer ?
#
loop_
_entity_poly.entity_id
_entity_poly.type
_entity_poly.pdbx_seq_one_letter_code
_entity_poly.pdbx_strand_id
1 'polypeptide(L)'
;FISHLFLALALANGPGLLCMSSLVGHTGKNGCYMYCGLKGQCKPHASQYYPVLLKPNNYTIAGCTHDDIDIANLSQGTSAHYVENLHIMMASCTQAQYERNHLDTGIVGPSILLGLELDHILGVPECFSSEIMYFSGTNMASLYTDLWQGVADC
;
A
#
# COMPACT_ATOMS: atom_id res chain seq x y z
N PHE A 1 -29.93 -9.62 24.83
CA PHE A 1 -28.52 -9.33 24.57
C PHE A 1 -28.29 -9.53 23.09
N ILE A 2 -27.75 -8.53 22.38
CA ILE A 2 -27.42 -8.61 20.95
C ILE A 2 -25.89 -8.54 20.89
N SER A 3 -25.26 -9.55 20.29
CA SER A 3 -23.81 -9.56 20.03
C SER A 3 -23.56 -9.09 18.61
N HIS A 4 -22.61 -8.19 18.44
CA HIS A 4 -22.13 -7.78 17.13
C HIS A 4 -20.69 -8.26 16.92
N LEU A 5 -20.37 -8.68 15.69
CA LEU A 5 -19.00 -9.02 15.31
C LEU A 5 -18.21 -7.73 15.16
N PHE A 6 -17.06 -7.61 15.82
CA PHE A 6 -16.13 -6.48 15.65
C PHE A 6 -14.83 -6.96 15.01
N LEU A 7 -14.48 -6.37 13.85
CA LEU A 7 -13.20 -6.63 13.20
C LEU A 7 -12.15 -5.64 13.71
N ALA A 8 -11.33 -6.09 14.66
CA ALA A 8 -10.22 -5.29 15.15
C ALA A 8 -9.08 -5.24 14.13
N LEU A 9 -8.51 -6.39 13.78
CA LEU A 9 -7.36 -6.47 12.89
C LEU A 9 -7.56 -7.52 11.79
N ALA A 10 -7.32 -7.12 10.55
CA ALA A 10 -7.23 -7.99 9.40
C ALA A 10 -5.76 -8.43 9.22
N LEU A 11 -5.45 -9.61 9.77
CA LEU A 11 -4.12 -10.20 9.72
C LEU A 11 -3.97 -11.04 8.44
N ALA A 12 -3.33 -10.49 7.43
CA ALA A 12 -3.01 -11.23 6.21
C ALA A 12 -1.59 -10.93 5.72
N ASN A 13 -1.10 -11.82 4.87
CA ASN A 13 0.09 -11.57 4.07
C ASN A 13 -0.20 -10.54 2.97
N GLY A 14 0.82 -10.11 2.22
CA GLY A 14 0.75 -9.03 1.23
C GLY A 14 -0.31 -9.29 0.17
N PRO A 15 -0.36 -10.50 -0.43
CA PRO A 15 -1.44 -10.89 -1.34
C PRO A 15 -2.84 -10.84 -0.69
N GLY A 16 -2.98 -11.28 0.55
CA GLY A 16 -4.27 -11.21 1.26
C GLY A 16 -4.68 -9.78 1.61
N LEU A 17 -3.74 -8.93 2.03
CA LEU A 17 -3.98 -7.51 2.26
C LEU A 17 -4.35 -6.78 0.97
N LEU A 18 -3.74 -7.11 -0.16
CA LEU A 18 -4.14 -6.61 -1.48
C LEU A 18 -5.59 -6.96 -1.81
N CYS A 19 -5.95 -8.23 -1.61
CA CYS A 19 -7.32 -8.70 -1.84
C CYS A 19 -8.34 -7.96 -0.96
N MET A 20 -8.00 -7.68 0.30
CA MET A 20 -8.91 -6.99 1.22
C MET A 20 -8.95 -5.48 1.00
N SER A 21 -7.82 -4.84 0.74
CA SER A 21 -7.70 -3.37 0.70
C SER A 21 -8.05 -2.75 -0.65
N SER A 22 -7.93 -3.52 -1.74
CA SER A 22 -8.01 -3.00 -3.11
C SER A 22 -7.02 -1.85 -3.37
N LEU A 23 -5.88 -1.85 -2.67
CA LEU A 23 -4.76 -0.94 -2.90
C LEU A 23 -3.79 -1.50 -3.95
N VAL A 24 -2.93 -0.66 -4.50
CA VAL A 24 -1.80 -1.09 -5.32
C VAL A 24 -0.78 -1.89 -4.50
N GLY A 25 -0.07 -2.80 -5.16
CA GLY A 25 1.00 -3.57 -4.53
C GLY A 25 2.25 -2.75 -4.24
N HIS A 26 3.23 -3.41 -3.62
CA HIS A 26 4.53 -2.82 -3.29
C HIS A 26 5.29 -2.20 -4.48
N THR A 27 4.95 -2.60 -5.72
CA THR A 27 5.51 -2.03 -6.96
C THR A 27 4.77 -0.78 -7.46
N GLY A 28 3.71 -0.34 -6.77
CA GLY A 28 2.96 0.87 -7.09
C GLY A 28 3.55 2.11 -6.42
N LYS A 29 3.19 3.30 -6.94
CA LYS A 29 3.62 4.60 -6.39
C LYS A 29 3.24 4.77 -4.91
N ASN A 30 2.12 4.17 -4.49
CA ASN A 30 1.63 4.14 -3.10
C ASN A 30 1.68 2.73 -2.52
N GLY A 31 2.83 2.06 -2.57
CA GLY A 31 2.93 0.63 -2.27
C GLY A 31 2.75 0.21 -0.79
N CYS A 32 2.50 1.15 0.13
CA CYS A 32 2.28 0.81 1.54
C CYS A 32 0.81 0.46 1.80
N TYR A 33 0.54 -0.76 2.26
CA TYR A 33 -0.81 -1.23 2.60
C TYR A 33 -1.45 -0.50 3.80
N MET A 34 -0.63 0.12 4.65
CA MET A 34 -1.10 0.97 5.75
C MET A 34 -1.43 2.39 5.30
N TYR A 35 -1.27 2.69 4.01
CA TYR A 35 -1.58 3.98 3.40
C TYR A 35 -0.89 5.18 4.09
N CYS A 36 0.35 4.99 4.54
CA CYS A 36 1.10 5.97 5.34
C CYS A 36 1.61 7.20 4.57
N GLY A 37 1.22 7.37 3.31
CA GLY A 37 1.65 8.48 2.47
C GLY A 37 3.05 8.36 1.87
N LEU A 38 3.84 7.34 2.24
CA LEU A 38 5.14 7.08 1.62
C LEU A 38 4.96 6.85 0.11
N LYS A 39 5.57 7.72 -0.70
CA LYS A 39 5.58 7.61 -2.17
C LYS A 39 6.85 6.90 -2.63
N GLY A 40 6.69 5.86 -3.43
CA GLY A 40 7.79 5.19 -4.11
C GLY A 40 8.39 6.05 -5.22
N GLN A 41 9.61 5.70 -5.63
CA GLN A 41 10.26 6.25 -6.82
C GLN A 41 10.13 5.30 -7.99
N CYS A 42 9.89 5.85 -9.18
CA CYS A 42 9.80 5.08 -10.41
C CYS A 42 11.18 4.51 -10.78
N LYS A 43 11.25 3.22 -11.11
CA LYS A 43 12.46 2.60 -11.62
C LYS A 43 12.71 3.10 -13.05
N PRO A 44 13.89 3.67 -13.36
CA PRO A 44 14.20 4.10 -14.72
C PRO A 44 13.98 2.97 -15.73
N HIS A 45 13.33 3.29 -16.85
CA HIS A 45 13.01 2.34 -17.92
C HIS A 45 12.04 1.20 -17.52
N ALA A 46 11.34 1.33 -16.39
CA ALA A 46 10.31 0.39 -15.96
C ALA A 46 9.06 1.13 -15.48
N SER A 47 7.93 0.42 -15.42
CA SER A 47 6.66 0.95 -14.88
C SER A 47 6.53 0.79 -13.36
N GLN A 48 7.50 0.11 -12.74
CA GLN A 48 7.50 -0.23 -11.32
C GLN A 48 8.04 0.92 -10.47
N TYR A 49 7.48 1.07 -9.29
CA TYR A 49 7.95 1.95 -8.24
C TYR A 49 8.59 1.11 -7.14
N TYR A 50 9.57 1.68 -6.45
CA TYR A 50 10.21 1.07 -5.30
C TYR A 50 10.24 2.06 -4.14
N PRO A 51 10.09 1.58 -2.90
CA PRO A 51 10.21 2.44 -1.74
C PRO A 51 11.66 2.92 -1.61
N VAL A 52 11.85 4.23 -1.59
CA VAL A 52 13.14 4.85 -1.30
C VAL A 52 12.93 6.05 -0.39
N LEU A 53 13.78 6.17 0.62
CA LEU A 53 13.74 7.30 1.55
C LEU A 53 14.66 8.43 1.11
N LEU A 54 15.76 8.08 0.44
CA LEU A 54 16.75 9.03 -0.06
C LEU A 54 16.65 9.13 -1.57
N LYS A 55 16.62 10.35 -2.09
CA LYS A 55 16.60 10.62 -3.52
C LYS A 55 17.92 10.16 -4.16
N PRO A 56 17.88 9.25 -5.14
CA PRO A 56 19.08 8.82 -5.83
C PRO A 56 19.75 9.98 -6.55
N ASN A 57 21.09 9.92 -6.61
CA ASN A 57 21.87 10.92 -7.32
C ASN A 57 21.55 10.91 -8.82
N ASN A 58 21.49 12.10 -9.43
CA ASN A 58 21.18 12.29 -10.85
C ASN A 58 19.83 11.68 -11.28
N TYR A 59 18.86 11.59 -10.37
CA TYR A 59 17.53 11.06 -10.66
C TYR A 59 16.58 12.14 -11.21
N THR A 60 16.20 12.03 -12.48
CA THR A 60 15.40 13.03 -13.20
C THR A 60 14.14 12.46 -13.85
N ILE A 61 13.53 11.43 -13.25
CA ILE A 61 12.28 10.87 -13.78
C ILE A 61 11.12 11.83 -13.48
N ALA A 62 10.47 12.33 -14.54
CA ALA A 62 9.35 13.24 -14.42
C ALA A 62 8.21 12.64 -13.58
N GLY A 63 7.68 13.43 -12.64
CA GLY A 63 6.62 12.98 -11.73
C GLY A 63 7.08 12.14 -10.53
N CYS A 64 8.39 11.86 -10.41
CA CYS A 64 9.00 11.13 -9.28
C CYS A 64 10.18 11.89 -8.64
N THR A 65 10.19 13.22 -8.71
CA THR A 65 11.33 14.04 -8.27
C THR A 65 11.22 14.53 -6.83
N HIS A 66 10.44 13.85 -5.97
CA HIS A 66 10.33 14.24 -4.56
C HIS A 66 11.69 14.11 -3.86
N ASP A 67 11.89 14.95 -2.85
CA ASP A 67 13.11 14.98 -2.04
C ASP A 67 13.10 13.86 -0.99
N ASP A 68 14.17 13.84 -0.19
CA ASP A 68 14.32 12.85 0.88
C ASP A 68 13.10 12.86 1.82
N ILE A 69 12.66 11.66 2.20
CA ILE A 69 11.53 11.45 3.08
C ILE A 69 12.05 11.17 4.48
N ASP A 70 11.79 12.10 5.38
CA ASP A 70 12.00 11.87 6.80
C ASP A 70 10.90 10.97 7.37
N ILE A 71 11.29 9.77 7.82
CA ILE A 71 10.39 8.77 8.41
C ILE A 71 9.66 9.35 9.63
N ALA A 72 10.30 10.25 10.40
CA ALA A 72 9.69 10.86 11.57
C ALA A 72 8.46 11.71 11.23
N ASN A 73 8.35 12.15 9.98
CA ASN A 73 7.25 12.98 9.48
C ASN A 73 6.21 12.19 8.69
N LEU A 74 6.33 10.85 8.58
CA LEU A 74 5.34 10.04 7.88
C LEU A 74 4.02 10.02 8.65
N SER A 75 2.94 10.36 7.94
CA SER A 75 1.59 10.30 8.48
C SER A 75 1.13 8.85 8.62
N GLN A 76 0.30 8.58 9.63
CA GLN A 76 -0.49 7.35 9.65
C GLN A 76 -1.59 7.44 8.58
N GLY A 77 -1.84 6.34 7.88
CA GLY A 77 -3.01 6.27 6.99
C GLY A 77 -4.29 6.31 7.80
N THR A 78 -5.24 7.16 7.40
CA THR A 78 -6.54 7.32 8.08
C THR A 78 -7.68 6.96 7.14
N SER A 79 -8.78 6.49 7.72
CA SER A 79 -10.03 6.22 7.02
C SER A 79 -10.56 7.44 6.31
N ALA A 80 -10.43 8.63 6.90
CA ALA A 80 -10.84 9.88 6.27
C ALA A 80 -10.08 10.13 4.96
N HIS A 81 -8.74 10.01 4.99
CA HIS A 81 -7.91 10.20 3.80
C HIS A 81 -8.13 9.11 2.75
N TYR A 82 -8.32 7.86 3.19
CA TYR A 82 -8.65 6.76 2.28
C TYR A 82 -10.01 7.00 1.59
N VAL A 83 -11.06 7.38 2.32
CA VAL A 83 -12.39 7.65 1.77
C VAL A 83 -12.38 8.85 0.83
N GLU A 84 -11.65 9.92 1.16
CA GLU A 84 -11.48 11.07 0.27
C GLU A 84 -10.85 10.65 -1.07
N ASN A 85 -9.76 9.89 -1.03
CA ASN A 85 -9.10 9.39 -2.23
C ASN A 85 -9.95 8.37 -3.00
N LEU A 86 -10.75 7.55 -2.29
CA LEU A 86 -11.68 6.63 -2.92
C LEU A 86 -12.77 7.40 -3.69
N HIS A 87 -13.30 8.49 -3.13
CA HIS A 87 -14.25 9.35 -3.84
C HIS A 87 -13.65 9.95 -5.12
N ILE A 88 -12.39 10.41 -5.07
CA ILE A 88 -11.68 10.92 -6.25
C ILE A 88 -11.57 9.84 -7.33
N MET A 89 -11.19 8.62 -6.94
CA MET A 89 -11.03 7.52 -7.87
C MET A 89 -12.38 7.07 -8.47
N MET A 90 -13.43 6.94 -7.64
CA MET A 90 -14.79 6.58 -8.08
C MET A 90 -15.45 7.65 -8.97
N ALA A 91 -15.06 8.91 -8.84
CA ALA A 91 -15.54 10.01 -9.69
C ALA A 91 -14.92 10.03 -11.10
N SER A 92 -13.99 9.12 -11.41
CA SER A 92 -13.34 9.05 -12.72
C SER A 92 -14.34 8.63 -13.81
N CYS A 93 -14.56 9.49 -14.81
CA CYS A 93 -15.50 9.22 -15.91
C CYS A 93 -14.85 8.68 -17.18
N THR A 94 -13.52 8.68 -17.25
CA THR A 94 -12.75 8.22 -18.41
C THR A 94 -11.58 7.36 -17.98
N GLN A 95 -11.11 6.47 -18.87
CA GLN A 95 -9.95 5.63 -18.62
C GLN A 95 -8.72 6.45 -18.21
N ALA A 96 -8.46 7.57 -18.90
CA ALA A 96 -7.33 8.44 -18.60
C ALA A 96 -7.47 9.21 -17.26
N GLN A 97 -8.70 9.46 -16.79
CA GLN A 97 -8.91 9.98 -15.44
C GLN A 97 -8.68 8.89 -14.40
N TYR A 98 -9.21 7.69 -14.65
CA TYR A 98 -9.02 6.55 -13.78
C TYR A 98 -7.53 6.24 -13.59
N GLU A 99 -6.75 6.14 -14.67
CA GLU A 99 -5.31 5.83 -14.60
C GLU A 99 -4.52 6.86 -13.79
N ARG A 100 -4.85 8.16 -13.96
CA ARG A 100 -4.22 9.24 -13.18
C ARG A 100 -4.59 9.16 -11.70
N ASN A 101 -5.89 9.05 -11.41
CA ASN A 101 -6.39 8.99 -10.04
C ASN A 101 -5.92 7.71 -9.33
N HIS A 102 -5.93 6.57 -10.01
CA HIS A 102 -5.36 5.30 -9.55
C HIS A 102 -3.86 5.43 -9.24
N LEU A 103 -3.08 6.08 -10.11
CA LEU A 103 -1.65 6.28 -9.87
C LEU A 103 -1.39 7.17 -8.65
N ASP A 104 -2.15 8.26 -8.50
CA ASP A 104 -1.91 9.24 -7.45
C ASP A 104 -2.43 8.79 -6.08
N THR A 105 -3.59 8.14 -6.05
CA THR A 105 -4.20 7.60 -4.83
C THR A 105 -3.68 6.22 -4.48
N GLY A 106 -3.30 5.38 -5.45
CA GLY A 106 -2.95 3.98 -5.21
C GLY A 106 -4.14 3.07 -4.90
N ILE A 107 -5.37 3.51 -5.19
CA ILE A 107 -6.58 2.72 -4.96
C ILE A 107 -7.04 2.14 -6.29
N VAL A 108 -7.22 0.82 -6.34
CA VAL A 108 -7.75 0.05 -7.49
C VAL A 108 -9.27 -0.06 -7.42
N GLY A 109 -9.82 -0.13 -6.22
CA GLY A 109 -11.25 -0.28 -5.95
C GLY A 109 -11.60 0.03 -4.50
N PRO A 110 -12.89 0.00 -4.12
CA PRO A 110 -13.26 -0.01 -2.72
C PRO A 110 -12.74 -1.28 -2.05
N SER A 111 -12.28 -1.17 -0.80
CA SER A 111 -11.95 -2.32 0.03
C SER A 111 -13.21 -3.15 0.30
N ILE A 112 -13.08 -4.48 0.28
CA ILE A 112 -14.19 -5.39 0.64
C ILE A 112 -14.65 -5.18 2.09
N LEU A 113 -13.76 -4.68 2.96
CA LEU A 113 -14.07 -4.41 4.36
C LEU A 113 -14.98 -3.19 4.55
N LEU A 114 -15.15 -2.34 3.54
CA LEU A 114 -16.17 -1.28 3.57
C LEU A 114 -17.60 -1.83 3.55
N GLY A 115 -17.79 -3.12 3.24
CA GLY A 115 -19.08 -3.78 3.38
C GLY A 115 -19.46 -4.13 4.82
N LEU A 116 -18.54 -3.97 5.78
CA LEU A 116 -18.81 -4.10 7.21
C LEU A 116 -19.39 -2.80 7.76
N GLU A 117 -20.13 -2.89 8.86
CA GLU A 117 -20.62 -1.70 9.56
C GLU A 117 -19.44 -0.88 10.11
N LEU A 118 -19.45 0.43 9.88
CA LEU A 118 -18.34 1.32 10.23
C LEU A 118 -18.05 1.36 11.74
N ASP A 119 -19.07 1.16 12.57
CA ASP A 119 -18.94 1.09 14.04
C ASP A 119 -18.36 -0.25 14.52
N HIS A 120 -18.21 -1.23 13.62
CA HIS A 120 -17.79 -2.60 13.90
C HIS A 120 -16.44 -2.96 13.30
N ILE A 121 -15.64 -1.97 12.90
CA ILE A 121 -14.28 -2.12 12.38
C ILE A 121 -13.42 -0.94 12.86
N LEU A 122 -12.11 -1.14 13.04
CA LEU A 122 -11.20 -0.02 13.35
C LEU A 122 -11.10 1.03 12.23
N GLY A 123 -11.54 0.70 11.02
CA GLY A 123 -11.44 1.54 9.83
C GLY A 123 -10.50 0.95 8.77
N VAL A 124 -10.54 1.50 7.56
CA VAL A 124 -9.66 1.13 6.45
C VAL A 124 -8.79 2.36 6.14
N PRO A 125 -7.46 2.31 6.32
CA PRO A 125 -6.62 1.13 6.49
C PRO A 125 -6.31 0.74 7.95
N GLU A 126 -6.88 1.39 8.95
CA GLU A 126 -6.48 1.24 10.37
C GLU A 126 -6.60 -0.20 10.91
N CYS A 127 -7.49 -1.01 10.36
CA CYS A 127 -7.63 -2.42 10.71
C CYS A 127 -6.57 -3.32 10.07
N PHE A 128 -5.81 -2.85 9.08
CA PHE A 128 -4.75 -3.66 8.49
C PHE A 128 -3.58 -3.75 9.46
N SER A 129 -3.06 -4.95 9.68
CA SER A 129 -1.81 -5.10 10.40
C SER A 129 -0.65 -5.08 9.42
N SER A 130 0.46 -4.48 9.83
CA SER A 130 1.72 -4.63 9.08
C SER A 130 2.08 -6.11 8.96
N GLU A 131 2.56 -6.50 7.77
CA GLU A 131 2.95 -7.86 7.43
C GLU A 131 4.15 -8.41 8.23
N ILE A 132 4.68 -7.64 9.18
CA ILE A 132 5.89 -7.93 9.97
C ILE A 132 5.87 -9.33 10.56
N MET A 133 4.70 -9.83 10.98
CA MET A 133 4.57 -11.17 11.56
C MET A 133 4.94 -12.29 10.56
N TYR A 134 4.45 -12.24 9.33
CA TYR A 134 4.80 -13.21 8.29
C TYR A 134 6.19 -12.97 7.71
N PHE A 135 6.57 -11.69 7.55
CA PHE A 135 7.88 -11.29 7.04
C PHE A 135 9.02 -11.86 7.92
N SER A 136 8.92 -11.66 9.23
CA SER A 136 9.97 -12.07 10.18
C SER A 136 10.03 -13.58 10.39
N GLY A 137 8.90 -14.28 10.28
CA GLY A 137 8.80 -15.71 10.57
C GLY A 137 9.16 -16.61 9.38
N THR A 138 8.61 -16.34 8.20
CA THR A 138 8.67 -17.29 7.08
C THR A 138 9.36 -16.72 5.86
N ASN A 139 9.02 -15.48 5.46
CA ASN A 139 9.55 -14.92 4.20
C ASN A 139 11.03 -14.55 4.30
N MET A 140 11.49 -13.97 5.42
CA MET A 140 12.92 -13.69 5.61
C MET A 140 13.74 -14.98 5.61
N ALA A 141 13.28 -16.02 6.29
CA ALA A 141 14.00 -17.28 6.38
C ALA A 141 14.16 -17.94 5.00
N SER A 142 13.11 -17.97 4.18
CA SER A 142 13.20 -18.50 2.81
C SER A 142 14.10 -17.64 1.94
N LEU A 143 13.93 -16.31 1.94
CA LEU A 143 14.76 -15.40 1.15
C LEU A 143 16.25 -15.52 1.50
N TYR A 144 16.61 -15.61 2.79
CA TYR A 144 17.99 -15.82 3.18
C TYR A 144 18.51 -17.20 2.79
N THR A 145 17.67 -18.22 2.87
CA THR A 145 18.04 -19.58 2.45
C THR A 145 18.32 -19.61 0.95
N ASP A 146 17.44 -19.03 0.13
CA ASP A 146 17.60 -18.96 -1.32
C ASP A 146 18.85 -18.15 -1.71
N LEU A 147 19.08 -17.04 -1.01
CA LEU A 147 20.28 -16.22 -1.19
C LEU A 147 21.56 -16.99 -0.84
N TRP A 148 21.59 -17.70 0.31
CA TRP A 148 22.74 -18.48 0.74
C TRP A 148 23.00 -19.72 -0.12
N GLN A 149 21.95 -20.29 -0.70
CA GLN A 149 22.05 -21.42 -1.63
C GLN A 149 22.35 -20.98 -3.07
N GLY A 150 22.29 -19.68 -3.36
CA GLY A 150 22.53 -19.14 -4.70
C GLY A 150 21.42 -19.47 -5.71
N VAL A 151 20.19 -19.67 -5.22
CA VAL A 151 19.00 -20.01 -6.04
C VAL A 151 17.98 -18.88 -6.11
N ALA A 152 18.28 -17.72 -5.52
CA ALA A 152 17.41 -16.55 -5.59
C ALA A 152 17.32 -16.01 -7.04
N ASP A 153 16.11 -15.96 -7.59
CA ASP A 153 15.84 -15.35 -8.89
C ASP A 153 16.04 -13.82 -8.80
N CYS A 154 16.80 -13.26 -9.75
CA CYS A 154 17.16 -11.84 -9.83
C CYS A 154 16.24 -11.05 -10.78
#